data_AF-A0A847S197-F1
#
_entry.id   AF-A0A847S197-F1
#
_cell.length_a   1.000
_cell.length_b   1.000
_cell.length_c   1.000
_cell.angle_alpha   90.00
_cell.angle_beta   90.00
_cell.angle_gamma   90.00
#
_symmetry.space_group_name_H-M   'P 1'
#
loop_
_entity.id
_entity.type
_entity.pdbx_description
1 polymer ?
#
loop_
_entity_poly.entity_id
_entity_poly.type
_entity_poly.pdbx_seq_one_letter_code
_entity_poly.pdbx_strand_id
1 'polypeptide(L)'
;MNWSRIKDDLKAPLAVAFTILFVLIQDKLFIWIFPPGKKYGVSFNAERERLGIATLPGTWITKDKYKEMKVWHAPDVPDSGYFRYTKTVIVKSGKIIYDGDIYLHVDKSISERLTIGYIFKDQNKWKYIYEDQSSGISEKSITKAQSDSILKSWRLVYK
;
A
#
# COMPACT_ATOMS: atom_id res chain seq x y z
N MET A 1 4.34 -18.23 -58.11
CA MET A 1 4.38 -17.41 -56.87
C MET A 1 4.92 -18.28 -55.75
N ASN A 2 6.13 -18.00 -55.27
CA ASN A 2 6.88 -18.93 -54.42
C ASN A 2 6.56 -18.70 -52.93
N TRP A 3 5.62 -19.47 -52.41
CA TRP A 3 5.05 -19.33 -51.06
C TRP A 3 6.06 -19.53 -49.92
N SER A 4 7.17 -20.22 -50.14
CA SER A 4 8.22 -20.39 -49.11
C SER A 4 8.97 -19.09 -48.85
N ARG A 5 9.27 -18.33 -49.91
CA ARG A 5 10.03 -17.09 -49.84
C ARG A 5 9.25 -15.98 -49.13
N ILE A 6 7.94 -15.90 -49.38
CA ILE A 6 7.02 -14.98 -48.70
C ILE A 6 6.94 -15.28 -47.19
N LYS A 7 6.96 -16.56 -46.79
CA LYS A 7 6.98 -16.94 -45.36
C LYS A 7 8.27 -16.52 -44.67
N ASP A 8 9.41 -16.67 -45.32
CA ASP A 8 10.71 -16.30 -44.75
C ASP A 8 10.87 -14.79 -44.63
N ASP A 9 10.41 -14.03 -45.62
CA ASP A 9 10.45 -12.56 -45.62
C ASP A 9 9.51 -11.94 -44.56
N LEU A 10 8.41 -12.63 -44.20
CA LEU A 10 7.50 -12.16 -43.15
C LEU A 10 7.95 -12.49 -41.71
N LYS A 11 8.85 -13.47 -41.49
CA LYS A 11 9.23 -13.93 -40.14
C LYS A 11 9.87 -12.82 -39.30
N ALA A 12 10.84 -12.11 -39.88
CA ALA A 12 11.56 -11.03 -39.19
C ALA A 12 10.64 -9.85 -38.81
N PRO A 13 9.84 -9.27 -39.73
CA PRO A 13 8.92 -8.20 -39.37
C PRO A 13 7.80 -8.67 -38.42
N LEU A 14 7.32 -9.93 -38.50
CA LEU A 14 6.38 -10.47 -37.52
C LEU A 14 7.03 -10.56 -36.13
N ALA A 15 8.27 -11.04 -36.04
CA ALA A 15 8.98 -11.17 -34.77
C ALA A 15 9.22 -9.79 -34.13
N VAL A 16 9.58 -8.78 -34.93
CA VAL A 16 9.72 -7.40 -34.47
C VAL A 16 8.38 -6.84 -34.00
N ALA A 17 7.31 -7.03 -34.76
CA ALA A 17 5.96 -6.61 -34.37
C ALA A 17 5.49 -7.29 -33.06
N PHE A 18 5.76 -8.58 -32.90
CA PHE A 18 5.47 -9.31 -31.66
C PHE A 18 6.29 -8.79 -30.49
N THR A 19 7.56 -8.48 -30.70
CA THR A 19 8.44 -7.93 -29.65
C THR A 19 7.95 -6.56 -29.20
N ILE A 20 7.60 -5.67 -30.15
CA ILE A 20 7.03 -4.35 -29.86
C ILE A 20 5.70 -4.51 -29.11
N LEU A 21 4.81 -5.38 -29.58
CA LEU A 21 3.54 -5.64 -28.91
C LEU A 21 3.76 -6.14 -27.48
N PHE A 22 4.69 -7.09 -27.29
CA PHE A 22 5.02 -7.64 -25.97
C PHE A 22 5.55 -6.56 -25.03
N VAL A 23 6.47 -5.71 -25.48
CA VAL A 23 6.98 -4.57 -24.69
C VAL A 23 5.87 -3.59 -24.31
N LEU A 24 4.88 -3.37 -25.19
CA LEU A 24 3.75 -2.48 -24.92
C LEU A 24 2.73 -3.07 -23.93
N ILE A 25 2.59 -4.41 -23.88
CA ILE A 25 1.61 -5.08 -23.01
C ILE A 25 2.21 -5.72 -21.76
N GLN A 26 3.54 -5.74 -21.61
CA GLN A 26 4.23 -6.43 -20.52
C GLN A 26 3.73 -5.98 -19.14
N ASP A 27 3.48 -4.69 -18.95
CA ASP A 27 3.00 -4.15 -17.67
C ASP A 27 1.58 -4.63 -17.38
N LYS A 28 0.72 -4.70 -18.40
CA LYS A 28 -0.65 -5.21 -18.28
C LYS A 28 -0.65 -6.71 -18.00
N LEU A 29 0.20 -7.48 -18.68
CA LEU A 29 0.38 -8.91 -18.42
C LEU A 29 0.92 -9.17 -17.01
N PHE A 30 1.92 -8.39 -16.58
CA PHE A 30 2.49 -8.50 -15.24
C PHE A 30 1.44 -8.20 -14.17
N ILE A 31 0.63 -7.16 -14.34
CA ILE A 31 -0.49 -6.82 -13.44
C ILE A 31 -1.58 -7.90 -13.44
N TRP A 32 -1.82 -8.56 -14.58
CA TRP A 32 -2.80 -9.64 -14.69
C TRP A 32 -2.34 -10.93 -13.99
N ILE A 33 -1.08 -11.34 -14.20
CA ILE A 33 -0.48 -12.53 -13.57
C ILE A 33 -0.24 -12.30 -12.07
N PHE A 34 0.22 -11.10 -11.70
CA PHE A 34 0.51 -10.70 -10.33
C PHE A 34 -0.29 -9.45 -9.95
N PRO A 35 -1.57 -9.60 -9.59
CA PRO A 35 -2.41 -8.49 -9.18
C PRO A 35 -1.66 -7.65 -8.14
N PRO A 36 -1.59 -6.32 -8.29
CA PRO A 36 -0.82 -5.46 -7.38
C PRO A 36 -1.20 -5.68 -5.90
N GLY A 37 -2.46 -6.02 -5.61
CA GLY A 37 -2.89 -6.39 -4.26
C GLY A 37 -2.13 -7.60 -3.66
N LYS A 38 -1.73 -8.59 -4.48
CA LYS A 38 -0.94 -9.74 -4.02
C LYS A 38 0.53 -9.38 -3.76
N LYS A 39 1.12 -8.48 -4.55
CA LYS A 39 2.54 -8.07 -4.40
C LYS A 39 2.76 -7.18 -3.17
N TYR A 40 1.76 -6.39 -2.78
CA TYR A 40 1.86 -5.43 -1.68
C TYR A 40 1.03 -5.85 -0.44
N GLY A 41 0.42 -7.03 -0.51
CA GLY A 41 -0.36 -7.64 0.56
C GLY A 41 0.52 -8.32 1.61
N VAL A 42 0.02 -9.42 2.17
CA VAL A 42 0.65 -10.20 3.25
C VAL A 42 2.04 -10.73 2.86
N SER A 43 2.28 -10.99 1.56
CA SER A 43 3.56 -11.46 1.04
C SER A 43 4.74 -10.52 1.33
N PHE A 44 4.48 -9.23 1.58
CA PHE A 44 5.50 -8.23 1.90
C PHE A 44 5.75 -8.09 3.43
N ASN A 45 5.10 -8.90 4.26
CA ASN A 45 5.21 -8.79 5.72
C ASN A 45 6.62 -9.07 6.27
N ALA A 46 7.38 -9.98 5.66
CA ALA A 46 8.76 -10.25 6.07
C ALA A 46 9.65 -8.99 5.95
N GLU A 47 9.49 -8.22 4.87
CA GLU A 47 10.23 -6.98 4.69
C GLU A 47 9.73 -5.88 5.65
N ARG A 48 8.42 -5.84 5.91
CA ARG A 48 7.87 -4.96 6.96
C ARG A 48 8.44 -5.28 8.34
N GLU A 49 8.66 -6.56 8.65
CA GLU A 49 9.35 -7.02 9.86
C GLU A 49 10.77 -6.53 9.94
N ARG A 50 11.55 -6.71 8.88
CA ARG A 50 12.92 -6.20 8.80
C ARG A 50 13.01 -4.69 9.01
N LEU A 51 12.01 -3.94 8.55
CA LEU A 51 11.96 -2.47 8.63
C LEU A 51 11.25 -1.92 9.88
N GLY A 52 10.63 -2.76 10.71
CA GLY A 52 9.83 -2.32 11.87
C GLY A 52 8.47 -1.72 11.52
N ILE A 53 7.95 -1.91 10.30
CA ILE A 53 6.62 -1.47 9.85
C ILE A 53 5.57 -2.49 10.28
N ALA A 54 4.41 -2.07 10.78
CA ALA A 54 3.35 -3.02 11.18
C ALA A 54 2.94 -3.94 10.01
N THR A 55 2.88 -5.25 10.26
CA THR A 55 2.49 -6.24 9.24
C THR A 55 1.04 -6.06 8.83
N LEU A 56 0.69 -6.47 7.61
CA LEU A 56 -0.69 -6.52 7.14
C LEU A 56 -1.33 -7.85 7.58
N PRO A 57 -2.40 -7.84 8.39
CA PRO A 57 -3.11 -9.06 8.74
C PRO A 57 -3.78 -9.70 7.52
N GLY A 58 -3.77 -11.03 7.44
CA GLY A 58 -4.35 -11.75 6.30
C GLY A 58 -5.88 -11.67 6.19
N THR A 59 -6.55 -11.27 7.27
CA THR A 59 -8.00 -11.06 7.32
C THR A 59 -8.44 -9.71 6.72
N TRP A 60 -7.50 -8.80 6.50
CA TRP A 60 -7.80 -7.48 5.97
C TRP A 60 -8.03 -7.54 4.46
N ILE A 61 -8.96 -6.72 3.99
CA ILE A 61 -9.40 -6.74 2.59
C ILE A 61 -9.21 -5.37 1.93
N THR A 62 -9.04 -5.37 0.61
CA THR A 62 -8.97 -4.15 -0.20
C THR A 62 -9.88 -4.29 -1.41
N LYS A 63 -10.60 -3.21 -1.74
CA LYS A 63 -11.40 -3.12 -2.98
C LYS A 63 -10.57 -2.58 -4.15
N ASP A 64 -9.39 -2.00 -3.89
CA ASP A 64 -8.59 -1.26 -4.88
C ASP A 64 -7.63 -2.14 -5.68
N LYS A 65 -8.11 -3.23 -6.30
CA LYS A 65 -7.26 -4.30 -6.90
C LYS A 65 -6.24 -3.85 -7.96
N TYR A 66 -6.44 -2.71 -8.64
CA TYR A 66 -5.56 -2.25 -9.73
C TYR A 66 -5.04 -0.81 -9.58
N LYS A 67 -5.20 -0.19 -8.42
CA LYS A 67 -4.70 1.17 -8.18
C LYS A 67 -3.26 1.20 -7.66
N GLU A 68 -2.57 2.30 -7.95
CA GLU A 68 -1.26 2.65 -7.38
C GLU A 68 -1.32 2.83 -5.86
N MET A 69 -2.43 3.35 -5.34
CA MET A 69 -2.73 3.36 -3.92
C MET A 69 -3.63 2.17 -3.56
N LYS A 70 -3.20 1.41 -2.55
CA LYS A 70 -3.95 0.31 -1.94
C LYS A 70 -4.35 0.71 -0.53
N VAL A 71 -5.63 0.64 -0.21
CA VAL A 71 -6.10 0.75 1.17
C VAL A 71 -6.67 -0.58 1.60
N TRP A 72 -6.08 -1.15 2.64
CA TRP A 72 -6.57 -2.34 3.33
C TRP A 72 -7.36 -1.91 4.55
N HIS A 73 -8.51 -2.53 4.75
CA HIS A 73 -9.41 -2.24 5.86
C HIS A 73 -9.50 -3.45 6.78
N ALA A 74 -9.61 -3.18 8.08
CA ALA A 74 -10.05 -4.18 9.04
C ALA A 74 -11.42 -4.74 8.63
N PRO A 75 -11.66 -6.06 8.77
CA PRO A 75 -12.96 -6.65 8.46
C PRO A 75 -14.07 -6.15 9.39
N ASP A 76 -13.73 -5.94 10.67
CA ASP A 76 -14.64 -5.48 11.70
C ASP A 76 -14.14 -4.12 12.23
N VAL A 77 -14.90 -3.06 11.96
CA VAL A 77 -14.63 -1.70 12.45
C VAL A 77 -15.67 -1.40 13.53
N PRO A 78 -15.29 -1.32 14.81
CA PRO A 78 -16.24 -1.04 15.87
C PRO A 78 -16.69 0.42 15.83
N ASP A 79 -17.92 0.69 16.28
CA ASP A 79 -18.49 2.04 16.33
C ASP A 79 -17.85 2.94 17.40
N SER A 80 -17.06 2.35 18.33
CA SER A 80 -16.36 3.08 19.39
C SER A 80 -15.12 2.32 19.87
N GLY A 81 -14.26 3.02 20.61
CA GLY A 81 -13.02 2.52 21.20
C GLY A 81 -11.80 2.81 20.34
N TYR A 82 -10.75 2.03 20.56
CA TYR A 82 -9.45 2.20 19.91
C TYR A 82 -9.13 1.02 19.01
N PHE A 83 -8.76 1.29 17.75
CA PHE A 83 -8.46 0.22 16.82
C PHE A 83 -7.55 0.66 15.68
N ARG A 84 -6.86 -0.31 15.07
CA ARG A 84 -6.17 -0.13 13.80
C ARG A 84 -7.20 -0.18 12.69
N TYR A 85 -7.34 0.92 11.96
CA TYR A 85 -8.43 1.11 11.00
C TYR A 85 -8.05 0.71 9.58
N THR A 86 -6.95 1.29 9.07
CA THR A 86 -6.51 1.02 7.69
C THR A 86 -5.00 0.94 7.56
N LYS A 87 -4.56 0.27 6.50
CA LYS A 87 -3.18 0.21 6.05
C LYS A 87 -3.16 0.68 4.60
N THR A 88 -2.40 1.74 4.35
CA THR A 88 -2.28 2.35 3.04
C THR A 88 -0.90 2.08 2.47
N VAL A 89 -0.85 1.49 1.28
CA VAL A 89 0.39 1.27 0.52
C VAL A 89 0.29 2.04 -0.78
N ILE A 90 1.22 2.95 -1.03
CA ILE A 90 1.30 3.70 -2.29
C ILE A 90 2.48 3.16 -3.08
N VAL A 91 2.22 2.87 -4.34
CA VAL A 91 3.16 2.27 -5.29
C VAL A 91 3.27 3.17 -6.49
N LYS A 92 4.49 3.49 -6.89
CA LYS A 92 4.76 4.26 -8.11
C LYS A 92 5.85 3.56 -8.90
N SER A 93 5.60 3.35 -10.19
CA SER A 93 6.54 2.65 -11.09
C SER A 93 7.00 1.29 -10.53
N GLY A 94 6.05 0.52 -9.97
CA GLY A 94 6.30 -0.83 -9.44
C GLY A 94 7.04 -0.90 -8.10
N LYS A 95 7.38 0.25 -7.50
CA LYS A 95 8.06 0.37 -6.20
C LYS A 95 7.12 0.94 -5.15
N ILE A 96 7.16 0.41 -3.94
CA ILE A 96 6.45 1.03 -2.80
C ILE A 96 7.16 2.35 -2.50
N ILE A 97 6.39 3.43 -2.44
CA ILE A 97 6.87 4.77 -2.07
C ILE A 97 6.39 5.18 -0.68
N TYR A 98 5.32 4.55 -0.18
CA TYR A 98 4.76 4.77 1.14
C TYR A 98 4.07 3.49 1.65
N ASP A 99 4.30 3.14 2.91
CA ASP A 99 3.50 2.13 3.63
C ASP A 99 3.17 2.71 5.01
N GLY A 100 1.88 2.79 5.34
CA GLY A 100 1.47 3.35 6.62
C GLY A 100 0.17 2.78 7.14
N ASP A 101 -0.11 3.10 8.39
CA ASP A 101 -1.24 2.66 9.18
C ASP A 101 -1.98 3.87 9.74
N ILE A 102 -3.29 3.72 9.83
CA ILE A 102 -4.16 4.66 10.52
C ILE A 102 -4.78 3.92 11.70
N TYR A 103 -4.63 4.52 12.88
CA TYR A 103 -5.28 4.12 14.11
C TYR A 103 -6.31 5.17 14.47
N LEU A 104 -7.45 4.74 14.97
CA LEU A 104 -8.53 5.61 15.39
C LEU A 104 -8.86 5.38 16.86
N HIS A 105 -9.20 6.48 17.52
CA HIS A 105 -9.98 6.50 18.74
C HIS A 105 -11.32 7.16 18.41
N VAL A 106 -12.40 6.43 18.60
CA VAL A 106 -13.76 6.94 18.42
C VAL A 106 -14.49 6.86 19.75
N ASP A 107 -14.85 8.02 20.28
CA ASP A 107 -15.83 8.18 21.35
C ASP A 107 -16.88 9.20 20.89
N LYS A 108 -18.09 9.16 21.45
CA LYS A 108 -19.32 9.86 21.03
C LYS A 108 -19.14 11.25 20.41
N SER A 109 -18.17 12.05 20.89
CA SER A 109 -17.87 13.40 20.40
C SER A 109 -16.41 13.61 19.96
N ILE A 110 -15.53 12.61 20.12
CA ILE A 110 -14.09 12.73 19.89
C ILE A 110 -13.67 11.69 18.86
N SER A 111 -13.08 12.16 17.78
CA SER A 111 -12.43 11.33 16.77
C SER A 111 -10.96 11.75 16.74
N GLU A 112 -10.11 10.93 17.35
CA GLU A 112 -8.65 11.09 17.27
C GLU A 112 -8.11 10.10 16.22
N ARG A 113 -7.12 10.55 15.47
CA ARG A 113 -6.51 9.76 14.41
C ARG A 113 -5.00 9.85 14.51
N LEU A 114 -4.36 8.69 14.58
CA LEU A 114 -2.91 8.56 14.53
C LEU A 114 -2.51 7.87 13.23
N THR A 115 -1.73 8.56 12.42
CA THR A 115 -1.13 8.00 11.20
C THR A 115 0.35 7.74 11.43
N ILE A 116 0.79 6.49 11.20
CA ILE A 116 2.18 6.08 11.28
C ILE A 116 2.57 5.52 9.92
N GLY A 117 3.55 6.12 9.25
CA GLY A 117 3.94 5.71 7.91
C GLY A 117 5.44 5.76 7.67
N TYR A 118 5.88 4.97 6.71
CA TYR A 118 7.26 4.90 6.24
C TYR A 118 7.32 5.32 4.78
N ILE A 119 8.15 6.33 4.49
CA ILE A 119 8.34 6.89 3.14
C ILE A 119 9.64 6.35 2.56
N PHE A 120 9.51 5.52 1.52
CA PHE A 120 10.62 4.88 0.83
C PHE A 120 11.29 5.80 -0.21
N LYS A 121 10.51 6.71 -0.81
CA LYS A 121 10.84 7.31 -2.11
C LYS A 121 12.16 8.09 -2.16
N ASP A 122 12.55 8.78 -1.08
CA ASP A 122 13.70 9.72 -1.14
C ASP A 122 14.55 9.80 0.14
N GLN A 123 14.07 9.34 1.30
CA GLN A 123 14.76 9.55 2.59
C GLN A 123 14.63 8.41 3.60
N ASN A 124 13.95 7.30 3.28
CA ASN A 124 13.71 6.19 4.21
C ASN A 124 13.28 6.70 5.60
N LYS A 125 12.25 7.56 5.62
CA LYS A 125 11.87 8.31 6.81
C LYS A 125 10.52 7.86 7.35
N TRP A 126 10.43 7.89 8.66
CA TRP A 126 9.18 7.74 9.37
C TRP A 126 8.39 9.05 9.36
N LYS A 127 7.07 8.91 9.27
CA LYS A 127 6.08 9.99 9.37
C LYS A 127 5.11 9.60 10.49
N TYR A 128 4.96 10.46 11.48
CA TYR A 128 3.99 10.30 12.57
C TYR A 128 3.12 11.55 12.60
N ILE A 129 1.82 11.37 12.40
CA ILE A 129 0.85 12.46 12.40
C ILE A 129 -0.25 12.13 13.38
N TYR A 130 -0.62 13.10 14.19
CA TYR A 130 -1.78 13.05 15.04
C TYR A 130 -2.80 14.10 14.62
N GLU A 131 -4.05 13.71 14.56
CA GLU A 131 -5.20 14.56 14.28
C GLU A 131 -6.20 14.40 15.43
N ASP A 132 -6.67 15.51 15.99
CA ASP A 132 -7.76 15.56 16.95
C ASP A 132 -8.91 16.37 16.33
N GLN A 133 -10.09 15.77 16.23
CA GLN A 133 -11.27 16.41 15.64
C GLN A 133 -12.16 17.10 16.68
N SER A 134 -11.89 16.96 17.97
CA SER A 134 -12.71 17.52 19.06
C SER A 134 -12.68 19.05 19.14
N SER A 135 -11.57 19.66 18.70
CA SER A 135 -11.30 21.10 18.84
C SER A 135 -11.19 21.82 17.48
N GLY A 136 -11.67 21.19 16.41
CA GLY A 136 -11.34 21.54 15.02
C GLY A 136 -10.19 20.68 14.48
N ILE A 137 -10.17 20.42 13.17
CA ILE A 137 -9.16 19.54 12.54
C ILE A 137 -7.79 20.19 12.66
N SER A 138 -7.00 19.76 13.66
CA SER A 138 -5.60 20.16 13.80
C SER A 138 -4.70 18.96 13.51
N GLU A 139 -3.96 19.03 12.40
CA GLU A 139 -2.94 18.04 12.07
C GLU A 139 -1.62 18.44 12.72
N LYS A 140 -1.03 17.54 13.52
CA LYS A 140 0.25 17.76 14.18
C LYS A 140 1.23 16.65 13.81
N SER A 141 2.38 17.04 13.24
CA SER A 141 3.52 16.14 13.16
C SER A 141 4.07 15.89 14.56
N ILE A 142 4.22 14.62 14.93
CA ILE A 142 4.70 14.22 16.26
C ILE A 142 5.96 13.36 16.13
N THR A 143 6.62 13.11 17.27
CA THR A 143 7.78 12.21 17.36
C THR A 143 7.33 10.75 17.48
N LYS A 144 8.26 9.82 17.22
CA LYS A 144 8.02 8.39 17.48
C LYS A 144 7.60 8.14 18.93
N ALA A 145 8.30 8.73 19.91
CA ALA A 145 8.00 8.52 21.33
C ALA A 145 6.58 8.98 21.71
N GLN A 146 6.12 10.10 21.13
CA GLN A 146 4.73 10.56 21.32
C GLN A 146 3.73 9.59 20.68
N SER A 147 4.01 9.11 19.47
CA SER A 147 3.20 8.10 18.80
C SER A 147 3.10 6.80 19.60
N ASP A 148 4.22 6.31 20.13
CA ASP A 148 4.26 5.12 20.99
C ASP A 148 3.44 5.34 22.27
N SER A 149 3.53 6.53 22.87
CA SER A 149 2.76 6.89 24.06
C SER A 149 1.25 6.93 23.81
N ILE A 150 0.81 7.45 22.66
CA ILE A 150 -0.61 7.49 22.26
C ILE A 150 -1.13 6.07 22.04
N LEU A 151 -0.39 5.23 21.32
CA LEU A 151 -0.80 3.84 21.14
C LEU A 151 -0.90 3.09 22.47
N LYS A 152 0.06 3.32 23.37
CA LYS A 152 0.03 2.72 24.71
C LYS A 152 -1.20 3.17 25.51
N SER A 153 -1.60 4.44 25.46
CA SER A 153 -2.82 4.90 26.15
C SER A 153 -4.09 4.30 25.55
N TRP A 154 -4.07 4.02 24.24
CA TRP A 154 -5.13 3.32 23.50
C TRP A 154 -5.10 1.80 23.67
N ARG A 155 -4.15 1.25 24.46
CA ARG A 155 -3.91 -0.20 24.62
C ARG A 155 -3.62 -0.91 23.29
N LEU A 156 -3.02 -0.18 22.34
CA LEU A 156 -2.55 -0.67 21.06
C LEU A 156 -1.02 -0.68 21.03
N VAL A 157 -0.46 -1.43 20.09
CA VAL A 157 0.99 -1.51 19.88
C VAL A 157 1.28 -1.30 18.40
N TYR A 158 2.27 -0.46 18.09
CA TYR A 158 2.82 -0.39 16.74
C TYR A 158 3.83 -1.50 16.57
N LYS A 159 3.30 -2.69 16.27
CA LYS A 159 4.06 -3.94 16.26
C LYS A 159 4.57 -4.37 17.64
#